data_AF-A0A0P7XC27-F1
#
_entry.id   AF-A0A0P7XC27-F1
#
_cell.length_a   1.000
_cell.length_b   1.000
_cell.length_c   1.000
_cell.angle_alpha   90.00
_cell.angle_beta   90.00
_cell.angle_gamma   90.00
#
_symmetry.space_group_name_H-M   'P 1'
#
loop_
_entity.id
_entity.type
_entity.pdbx_description
1 polymer ?
#
loop_
_entity_poly.entity_id
_entity_poly.type
_entity_poly.pdbx_seq_one_letter_code
_entity_poly.pdbx_strand_id
1 'polypeptide(L)'
;MYRQLSVEIETQRKIARSRKLSAFHRNATTWELLLLLAANDGESDLGVYNTLDQLETGYLGQSALLKFLRDRRLDGLLSFDEHEKRSKWRLRLEPALYEEVVEYLAKRNRELAKLLGSDETAGPESDIKPDGPSAHVFAKTSDR
;
A
#
# COMPACT_ATOMS: atom_id res chain seq x y z
N MET A 1 -11.28 -9.52 18.02
CA MET A 1 -10.98 -8.43 17.05
C MET A 1 -10.03 -9.00 16.01
N TYR A 2 -10.35 -8.91 14.72
CA TYR A 2 -9.49 -9.43 13.64
C TYR A 2 -8.08 -8.82 13.79
N ARG A 3 -7.03 -9.66 13.86
CA ARG A 3 -5.64 -9.18 14.09
C ARG A 3 -5.19 -8.16 13.05
N GLN A 4 -5.68 -8.29 11.81
CA GLN A 4 -5.50 -7.32 10.73
C GLN A 4 -6.02 -5.92 11.12
N LEU A 5 -7.21 -5.83 11.72
CA LEU A 5 -7.76 -4.56 12.19
C LEU A 5 -6.91 -3.93 13.28
N SER A 6 -6.30 -4.74 14.16
CA SER A 6 -5.35 -4.23 15.16
C SER A 6 -4.12 -3.60 14.50
N VAL A 7 -3.58 -4.24 13.45
CA VAL A 7 -2.47 -3.70 12.67
C VAL A 7 -2.86 -2.40 12.01
N GLU A 8 -4.04 -2.33 11.39
CA GLU A 8 -4.52 -1.10 10.75
C GLU A 8 -4.74 0.04 11.76
N ILE A 9 -5.37 -0.23 12.91
CA ILE A 9 -5.58 0.80 13.95
C ILE A 9 -4.24 1.35 14.44
N GLU A 10 -3.25 0.49 14.70
CA GLU A 10 -1.93 0.93 15.16
C GLU A 10 -1.16 1.71 14.08
N THR A 11 -1.33 1.29 12.84
CA THR A 11 -0.80 1.93 11.62
C THR A 11 -1.38 3.34 11.49
N GLN A 12 -2.69 3.52 11.69
CA GLN A 12 -3.34 4.83 11.70
C GLN A 12 -2.83 5.73 12.84
N ARG A 13 -2.67 5.18 14.06
CA ARG A 13 -2.13 5.92 15.21
C ARG A 13 -0.70 6.40 14.98
N LYS A 14 0.13 5.62 14.28
CA LYS A 14 1.51 6.01 13.94
C LYS A 14 1.55 7.17 12.95
N ILE A 15 0.72 7.15 11.90
CA ILE A 15 0.61 8.30 10.98
C ILE A 15 0.21 9.56 11.73
N ALA A 16 -0.80 9.46 12.61
CA ALA A 16 -1.30 10.61 13.35
C ALA A 16 -0.21 11.29 14.22
N ARG A 17 0.83 10.55 14.63
CA ARG A 17 1.98 11.08 15.38
C ARG A 17 3.10 11.62 14.49
N SER A 18 3.15 11.22 13.21
CA SER A 18 4.10 11.78 12.26
C SER A 18 3.68 13.18 11.85
N ARG A 19 4.55 14.16 12.07
CA ARG A 19 4.29 15.55 11.62
C ARG A 19 4.20 15.64 10.10
N LYS A 20 4.98 14.83 9.37
CA LYS A 20 5.01 14.87 7.89
C LYS A 20 3.80 14.13 7.30
N LEU A 21 3.59 12.87 7.69
CA LEU A 21 2.52 12.03 7.13
C LEU A 21 1.13 12.49 7.55
N SER A 22 0.95 12.96 8.80
CA SER A 22 -0.36 13.46 9.25
C SER A 22 -0.88 14.65 8.44
N ALA A 23 -0.01 15.43 7.82
CA ALA A 23 -0.41 16.52 6.94
C ALA A 23 -1.12 16.02 5.68
N PHE A 24 -0.71 14.85 5.16
CA PHE A 24 -1.27 14.22 3.96
C PHE A 24 -2.38 13.21 4.28
N HIS A 25 -2.46 12.70 5.51
CA HIS A 25 -3.48 11.71 5.89
C HIS A 25 -4.77 12.33 6.49
N ARG A 26 -5.09 13.58 6.13
CA ARG A 26 -6.30 14.26 6.63
C ARG A 26 -7.57 13.81 5.93
N ASN A 27 -7.46 13.47 4.65
CA ASN A 27 -8.53 12.90 3.84
C ASN A 27 -7.94 12.00 2.76
N ALA A 28 -8.80 11.26 2.06
CA ALA A 28 -8.37 10.33 1.01
C ALA A 28 -7.60 11.03 -0.11
N THR A 29 -8.01 12.23 -0.53
CA THR A 29 -7.38 13.00 -1.62
C THR A 29 -5.96 13.41 -1.33
N THR A 30 -5.68 13.92 -0.13
CA THR A 30 -4.31 14.28 0.23
C THR A 30 -3.43 13.07 0.42
N TRP A 31 -4.01 11.92 0.79
CA TRP A 31 -3.27 10.67 0.94
C TRP A 31 -2.95 10.05 -0.43
N GLU A 32 -3.93 9.97 -1.32
CA GLU A 32 -3.75 9.55 -2.71
C GLU A 32 -2.68 10.41 -3.41
N LEU A 33 -2.74 11.73 -3.26
CA LEU A 33 -1.74 12.64 -3.81
C LEU A 33 -0.32 12.31 -3.32
N LEU A 34 -0.15 12.02 -2.03
CA LEU A 34 1.16 11.61 -1.50
C LEU A 34 1.65 10.33 -2.16
N LEU A 35 0.77 9.33 -2.28
CA LEU A 35 1.12 8.04 -2.88
C LEU A 35 1.44 8.18 -4.37
N LEU A 36 0.68 8.99 -5.10
CA LEU A 36 0.90 9.27 -6.51
C LEU A 36 2.25 9.95 -6.73
N LEU A 37 2.57 10.97 -5.92
CA LEU A 37 3.87 11.64 -5.98
C LEU A 37 5.02 10.69 -5.64
N ALA A 38 4.87 9.85 -4.60
CA ALA A 38 5.88 8.87 -4.23
C ALA A 38 6.08 7.81 -5.33
N ALA A 39 5.01 7.37 -6.00
CA ALA A 39 5.11 6.40 -7.09
C ALA A 39 5.80 6.96 -8.34
N ASN A 40 5.86 8.29 -8.48
CA ASN A 40 6.35 8.98 -9.68
C ASN A 40 7.63 9.80 -9.42
N ASP A 41 8.27 9.63 -8.26
CA ASP A 41 9.33 10.53 -7.79
C ASP A 41 10.47 10.65 -8.82
N GLY A 42 10.59 11.84 -9.42
CA GLY A 42 11.66 12.21 -10.35
C GLY A 42 11.56 11.69 -11.78
N GLU A 43 10.71 10.71 -12.08
CA GLU A 43 10.61 10.10 -13.43
C GLU A 43 9.45 10.62 -14.27
N SER A 44 8.52 11.33 -13.62
CA SER A 44 7.31 11.80 -14.27
C SER A 44 7.46 13.21 -14.84
N ASP A 45 7.24 13.34 -16.14
CA ASP A 45 7.05 14.63 -16.83
C ASP A 45 5.68 15.28 -16.51
N LEU A 46 4.92 14.71 -15.55
CA LEU A 46 3.62 15.24 -15.17
C LEU A 46 3.80 16.55 -14.39
N GLY A 47 3.36 17.64 -15.02
CA GLY A 47 3.23 18.92 -14.34
C GLY A 47 2.15 18.87 -13.26
N VAL A 48 2.20 19.86 -12.34
CA VAL A 48 1.28 20.00 -11.19
C VAL A 48 -0.18 19.69 -11.54
N TYR A 49 -0.70 20.29 -12.61
CA TYR A 49 -2.11 20.13 -13.00
C TYR A 49 -2.42 18.70 -13.46
N ASN A 50 -1.55 18.10 -14.26
CA ASN A 50 -1.72 16.72 -14.73
C ASN A 50 -1.69 15.73 -13.56
N THR A 51 -0.87 15.98 -12.53
CA THR A 51 -0.87 15.17 -11.31
C THR A 51 -2.20 15.28 -10.57
N LEU A 52 -2.76 16.49 -10.45
CA LEU A 52 -4.04 16.69 -9.77
C LEU A 52 -5.22 16.06 -10.54
N ASP A 53 -5.17 16.07 -11.87
CA ASP A 53 -6.21 15.50 -12.72
C ASP A 53 -6.23 13.95 -12.68
N GLN A 54 -5.18 13.31 -12.17
CA GLN A 54 -5.11 11.85 -11.96
C GLN A 54 -5.70 11.39 -10.62
N LEU A 55 -6.07 12.32 -9.74
CA LEU A 55 -6.66 11.96 -8.45
C LEU A 55 -8.10 11.49 -8.66
N GLU A 56 -8.41 10.28 -8.20
CA GLU A 56 -9.75 9.72 -8.28
C GLU A 56 -10.59 10.05 -7.04
N THR A 57 -9.94 10.38 -5.92
CA THR A 57 -10.65 10.72 -4.69
C THR A 57 -11.03 12.21 -4.67
N GLY A 58 -12.34 12.51 -4.63
CA GLY A 58 -12.89 13.86 -4.84
C GLY A 58 -13.17 14.70 -3.59
N TYR A 59 -12.44 14.55 -2.48
CA TYR A 59 -12.74 15.31 -1.24
C TYR A 59 -12.32 16.79 -1.30
N LEU A 60 -11.40 17.16 -2.19
CA LEU A 60 -10.91 18.52 -2.34
C LEU A 60 -10.98 18.97 -3.80
N GLY A 61 -11.50 20.18 -4.02
CA GLY A 61 -11.43 20.83 -5.33
C GLY A 61 -10.00 21.27 -5.67
N GLN A 62 -9.76 21.50 -6.96
CA GLN A 62 -8.43 21.84 -7.50
C GLN A 62 -7.79 23.07 -6.84
N SER A 63 -8.58 24.11 -6.52
CA SER A 63 -8.08 25.31 -5.83
C SER A 63 -7.58 25.01 -4.40
N ALA A 64 -8.28 24.13 -3.68
CA ALA A 64 -7.88 23.68 -2.35
C ALA A 64 -6.62 22.82 -2.41
N LEU A 65 -6.49 21.95 -3.41
CA LEU A 65 -5.30 21.14 -3.65
C LEU A 65 -4.07 22.00 -4.00
N LEU A 66 -4.23 22.99 -4.87
CA LEU A 66 -3.15 23.94 -5.20
C LEU A 66 -2.73 24.79 -4.00
N LYS A 67 -3.67 25.14 -3.11
CA LYS A 67 -3.32 25.78 -1.83
C LYS A 67 -2.56 24.80 -0.94
N PHE A 68 -3.05 23.58 -0.76
CA PHE A 68 -2.41 22.53 0.02
C PHE A 68 -0.96 22.28 -0.42
N LEU A 69 -0.72 22.12 -1.72
CA LEU A 69 0.62 21.92 -2.29
C LEU A 69 1.58 23.09 -1.97
N ARG A 70 1.09 24.33 -2.09
CA ARG A 70 1.88 25.51 -1.73
C ARG A 70 2.22 25.53 -0.24
N ASP A 71 1.26 25.23 0.62
CA ASP A 71 1.47 25.17 2.07
C ASP A 71 2.50 24.08 2.41
N ARG A 72 2.43 22.90 1.78
CA ARG A 72 3.39 21.81 1.97
C ARG A 72 4.80 22.12 1.43
N ARG A 73 4.92 22.94 0.38
CA ARG A 73 6.22 23.49 -0.06
C ARG A 73 6.81 24.40 1.01
N LEU A 74 6.00 25.31 1.56
CA LEU A 74 6.45 26.22 2.63
C LEU A 74 6.86 25.45 3.90
N ASP A 75 6.20 24.32 4.18
CA ASP A 75 6.55 23.43 5.29
C ASP A 75 7.83 22.59 5.04
N GLY A 76 8.44 22.69 3.86
CA GLY A 76 9.62 21.89 3.49
C GLY A 76 9.31 20.41 3.31
N LEU A 77 8.10 20.08 2.85
CA LEU A 77 7.66 18.71 2.58
C LEU A 77 7.63 18.39 1.08
N LEU A 78 7.56 19.42 0.23
CA LEU A 78 7.57 19.32 -1.22
C LEU A 78 8.54 20.33 -1.82
N SER A 79 9.13 19.99 -2.95
CA SER A 79 9.84 20.90 -3.83
C SER A 79 9.14 21.04 -5.17
N PHE A 80 9.39 22.19 -5.82
CA PHE A 80 8.98 22.42 -7.19
C PHE A 80 10.23 22.45 -8.06
N ASP A 81 10.28 21.59 -9.08
CA ASP A 81 11.20 21.78 -10.18
C ASP A 81 10.60 22.84 -11.09
N GLU A 82 11.13 24.07 -10.97
CA GLU A 82 10.63 25.19 -11.76
C GLU A 82 11.03 25.05 -13.23
N HIS A 83 10.07 25.36 -14.10
CA HIS A 83 10.25 25.48 -15.54
C HIS A 83 9.82 26.89 -15.95
N GLU A 84 10.39 27.41 -17.05
CA GLU A 84 9.96 28.67 -17.67
C GLU A 84 8.43 28.81 -17.82
N LYS A 85 7.74 27.71 -18.21
CA LYS A 85 6.28 27.67 -18.24
C LYS A 85 5.76 27.09 -16.94
N ARG A 86 4.96 27.88 -16.21
CA ARG A 86 4.34 27.47 -14.93
C ARG A 86 3.52 26.17 -15.03
N SER A 87 2.86 25.93 -16.15
CA SER A 87 2.11 24.68 -16.40
C SER A 87 3.00 23.43 -16.46
N LYS A 88 4.30 23.62 -16.67
CA LYS A 88 5.31 22.55 -16.70
C LYS A 88 6.09 22.42 -15.38
N TRP A 89 5.71 23.17 -14.34
CA TRP A 89 6.31 22.96 -13.02
C TRP A 89 6.00 21.55 -12.54
N ARG A 90 7.02 20.86 -12.04
CA ARG A 90 6.87 19.51 -11.49
C ARG A 90 6.92 19.56 -9.98
N LEU A 91 6.25 18.61 -9.36
CA LEU A 91 6.24 18.42 -7.91
C LEU A 91 7.16 17.26 -7.56
N ARG A 92 7.95 17.44 -6.51
CA ARG A 92 8.73 16.37 -5.90
C ARG A 92 8.44 16.28 -4.41
N LEU A 93 8.51 15.07 -3.89
CA LEU A 93 8.57 14.88 -2.44
C LEU A 93 9.97 15.28 -1.97
N GLU A 94 10.05 15.92 -0.82
CA GLU A 94 11.34 16.01 -0.16
C GLU A 94 11.81 14.60 0.24
N PRO A 95 13.11 14.26 0.11
CA PRO A 95 13.62 12.91 0.35
C PRO A 95 13.19 12.35 1.71
N ALA A 96 13.23 13.19 2.74
CA ALA A 96 12.84 12.80 4.10
C ALA A 96 11.34 12.47 4.26
N LEU A 97 10.46 12.95 3.38
CA LEU A 97 9.05 12.56 3.36
C LEU A 97 8.85 11.28 2.53
N TYR A 98 9.55 11.17 1.40
CA TYR A 98 9.55 9.97 0.57
C TYR A 98 9.98 8.72 1.37
N GLU A 99 11.12 8.79 2.03
CA GLU A 99 11.63 7.71 2.86
C GLU A 99 10.64 7.32 3.96
N GLU A 100 10.00 8.31 4.59
CA GLU A 100 9.06 8.09 5.67
C GLU A 100 7.78 7.39 5.20
N VAL A 101 7.23 7.74 4.02
CA VAL A 101 6.05 7.04 3.48
C VAL A 101 6.40 5.62 3.04
N VAL A 102 7.56 5.41 2.42
CA VAL A 102 8.01 4.07 1.98
C VAL A 102 8.26 3.17 3.20
N GLU A 103 8.98 3.65 4.21
CA GLU A 103 9.23 2.89 5.44
C GLU A 103 7.91 2.52 6.14
N TYR A 104 6.99 3.48 6.21
CA TYR A 104 5.68 3.29 6.80
C TYR A 104 4.88 2.18 6.10
N LEU A 105 4.76 2.24 4.77
CA LEU A 105 4.05 1.25 3.97
C LEU A 105 4.73 -0.13 4.07
N ALA A 106 6.05 -0.18 3.99
CA ALA A 106 6.82 -1.42 4.13
C ALA A 106 6.59 -2.08 5.49
N LYS A 107 6.57 -1.30 6.57
CA LYS A 107 6.29 -1.82 7.93
C LYS A 107 4.88 -2.37 8.04
N ARG A 108 3.86 -1.64 7.57
CA ARG A 108 2.47 -2.11 7.53
C ARG A 108 2.36 -3.43 6.77
N ASN A 109 2.92 -3.48 5.56
CA ASN A 109 2.87 -4.66 4.70
C ASN A 109 3.55 -5.87 5.32
N ARG A 110 4.70 -5.69 5.99
CA ARG A 110 5.38 -6.78 6.74
C ARG A 110 4.51 -7.33 7.86
N GLU A 111 3.85 -6.48 8.64
CA GLU A 111 2.99 -6.94 9.75
C GLU A 111 1.73 -7.66 9.23
N LEU A 112 1.13 -7.17 8.14
CA LEU A 112 0.02 -7.87 7.49
C LEU A 112 0.46 -9.21 6.89
N ALA A 113 1.60 -9.25 6.21
CA ALA A 113 2.14 -10.47 5.61
C ALA A 113 2.45 -11.53 6.66
N LYS A 114 3.00 -11.14 7.82
CA LYS A 114 3.17 -12.07 8.96
C LYS A 114 1.83 -12.67 9.37
N LEU A 115 0.79 -11.86 9.52
CA LEU A 115 -0.53 -12.34 9.94
C LEU A 115 -1.17 -13.28 8.90
N LEU A 116 -1.01 -12.99 7.62
CA LEU A 116 -1.56 -13.79 6.51
C LEU A 116 -0.76 -15.08 6.26
N GLY A 117 0.56 -15.04 6.42
CA GLY A 117 1.45 -16.21 6.31
C GLY A 117 1.51 -17.08 7.57
N SER A 118 0.91 -16.63 8.69
CA SER A 118 0.81 -17.42 9.93
C SER A 118 -0.35 -18.43 9.93
N ASP A 119 -1.20 -18.43 8.90
CA ASP A 119 -2.40 -19.30 8.82
C ASP A 119 -2.17 -20.61 8.05
N GLU A 120 -0.95 -20.87 7.52
CA GLU A 120 -0.63 -22.12 6.79
C GLU A 120 -0.15 -23.29 7.67
N THR A 121 -0.12 -23.16 9.01
CA THR A 121 0.29 -24.28 9.90
C THR A 121 -0.66 -24.50 11.07
N ALA A 122 -1.97 -24.58 10.80
CA ALA A 122 -2.95 -25.10 11.75
C ALA A 122 -3.71 -26.29 11.13
N GLY A 123 -3.07 -27.45 11.16
CA GLY A 123 -3.73 -28.74 11.07
C GLY A 123 -2.81 -29.85 11.60
N PRO A 124 -2.91 -30.24 12.88
CA PRO A 124 -2.32 -31.48 13.36
C PRO A 124 -3.34 -32.64 13.28
N GLU A 125 -2.83 -33.79 12.81
CA GLU A 125 -3.25 -35.19 13.07
C GLU A 125 -4.66 -35.62 12.57
N SER A 126 -4.86 -36.82 12.01
CA SER A 126 -4.31 -38.09 12.50
C SER A 126 -4.10 -39.16 11.42
N ASP A 127 -3.10 -39.99 11.73
CA ASP A 127 -2.81 -41.33 11.24
C ASP A 127 -4.04 -42.19 10.93
N ILE A 128 -4.05 -42.79 9.73
CA ILE A 128 -4.57 -44.14 9.53
C ILE A 128 -3.71 -44.88 8.51
N LYS A 129 -2.82 -45.74 9.01
CA LYS A 129 -2.46 -47.04 8.42
C LYS A 129 -2.00 -47.95 9.58
N PRO A 130 -2.00 -49.29 9.44
CA PRO A 130 -2.43 -50.12 8.31
C PRO A 130 -3.41 -51.23 8.75
N ASP A 131 -4.02 -51.95 7.80
CA ASP A 131 -4.13 -53.42 7.88
C ASP A 131 -4.69 -53.98 6.56
N GLY A 132 -3.94 -54.90 5.94
CA GLY A 132 -4.51 -55.91 5.06
C GLY A 132 -4.87 -57.16 5.87
N PRO A 133 -5.16 -58.31 5.25
CA PRO A 133 -5.61 -58.55 3.89
C PRO A 133 -7.00 -59.24 3.86
N SER A 134 -7.69 -59.26 2.72
CA SER A 134 -8.69 -60.30 2.48
C SER A 134 -8.75 -60.67 1.00
N ALA A 135 -8.49 -61.95 0.79
CA ALA A 135 -8.61 -62.65 -0.46
C ALA A 135 -10.06 -62.64 -0.94
N HIS A 136 -10.26 -62.49 -2.26
CA HIS A 136 -11.21 -63.35 -2.96
C HIS A 136 -10.74 -63.62 -4.39
N VAL A 137 -10.33 -64.88 -4.55
CA VAL A 137 -10.24 -65.66 -5.78
C VAL A 137 -11.62 -65.77 -6.42
N PHE A 138 -11.74 -65.55 -7.73
CA PHE A 138 -12.60 -66.25 -8.72
C PHE A 138 -12.23 -65.67 -10.11
N ALA A 139 -11.37 -66.28 -10.93
CA ALA A 139 -11.52 -67.49 -11.76
C ALA A 139 -12.29 -67.29 -13.09
N LYS A 140 -11.59 -67.62 -14.20
CA LYS A 140 -12.03 -67.98 -15.58
C LYS A 140 -12.50 -66.82 -16.46
N THR A 141 -12.09 -66.67 -17.73
CA THR A 141 -11.99 -67.62 -18.87
C THR A 141 -10.90 -67.14 -19.87
N SER A 142 -9.91 -67.96 -20.26
CA SER A 142 -9.84 -68.86 -21.43
C SER A 142 -9.87 -68.19 -22.81
N ASP A 143 -8.78 -68.43 -23.57
CA ASP A 143 -8.60 -68.46 -25.05
C ASP A 143 -8.98 -67.19 -25.84
N ARG A 144 -8.14 -66.67 -26.76
CA ARG A 144 -7.23 -67.34 -27.71
C ARG A 144 -6.31 -66.32 -28.35
#